data_AF-A0A6G4VIJ0-F1
#
_entry.id   AF-A0A6G4VIJ0-F1
#
_cell.length_a   1.000
_cell.length_b   1.000
_cell.length_c   1.000
_cell.angle_alpha   90.00
_cell.angle_beta   90.00
_cell.angle_gamma   90.00
#
_symmetry.space_group_name_H-M   'P 1'
#
loop_
_entity.id
_entity.type
_entity.pdbx_description
1 polymer ?
#
loop_
_entity_poly.entity_id
_entity_poly.type
_entity_poly.pdbx_seq_one_letter_code
_entity_poly.pdbx_strand_id
1 'polypeptide(L)' 'MPALNIEFTADEMARLRDRAMIAGKSLKQHVHDVTVEEADRIAFVEGAAAEAERILPAVLERFPAGLR' A
#
# COMPACT_ATOMS: atom_id res chain seq x y z
N MET A 1 -3.83 22.59 2.64
CA MET A 1 -2.81 21.51 2.64
C MET A 1 -1.48 22.13 2.27
N PRO A 2 -0.38 21.81 2.97
CA PRO A 2 0.95 22.18 2.50
C PRO A 2 1.18 21.61 1.09
N ALA A 3 1.63 22.45 0.17
CA ALA A 3 1.94 22.01 -1.19
C ALA A 3 3.34 21.39 -1.18
N LEU A 4 3.41 20.07 -1.38
CA LEU A 4 4.66 19.37 -1.63
C LEU A 4 4.85 19.28 -3.15
N ASN A 5 5.91 19.89 -3.67
CA ASN A 5 6.29 19.72 -5.06
C ASN A 5 7.05 18.41 -5.19
N ILE A 6 6.43 17.42 -5.83
CA ILE A 6 7.04 16.12 -6.14
C ILE A 6 7.36 16.13 -7.64
N GLU A 7 8.63 15.94 -7.98
CA GLU A 7 9.03 15.73 -9.37
C GLU A 7 8.95 14.25 -9.72
N PHE A 8 8.42 13.96 -10.91
CA PHE A 8 8.33 12.61 -11.45
C PHE A 8 9.18 12.54 -12.71
N THR A 9 9.85 11.42 -12.90
CA THR A 9 10.49 11.10 -14.18
C THR A 9 9.44 10.95 -15.28
N ALA A 10 9.88 11.02 -16.54
CA ALA A 10 8.98 10.84 -17.69
C ALA A 10 8.26 9.49 -17.67
N ASP A 11 8.96 8.42 -17.29
CA ASP A 11 8.41 7.07 -17.20
C ASP A 11 7.39 6.92 -16.06
N GLU A 12 7.65 7.56 -14.92
CA GLU A 12 6.69 7.59 -13.81
C GLU A 12 5.43 8.35 -14.19
N MET A 13 5.58 9.49 -14.88
CA MET A 13 4.44 10.25 -15.40
C MET A 13 3.62 9.47 -16.43
N ALA A 14 4.26 8.67 -17.29
CA ALA A 14 3.55 7.80 -18.23
C ALA A 14 2.72 6.75 -17.47
N ARG A 15 3.32 6.05 -16.50
CA ARG A 15 2.61 5.06 -15.65
C ARG A 15 1.45 5.66 -14.87
N LEU A 16 1.62 6.86 -14.30
CA LEU A 16 0.57 7.55 -13.56
C LEU A 16 -0.61 7.95 -14.47
N ARG A 17 -0.33 8.39 -15.70
CA ARG A 17 -1.37 8.71 -16.69
C ARG A 17 -2.14 7.48 -17.13
N ASP A 18 -1.45 6.37 -17.41
CA ASP A 18 -2.09 5.12 -17.81
C ASP A 18 -3.03 4.60 -16.70
N ARG A 19 -2.57 4.62 -15.45
CA ARG A 19 -3.40 4.23 -14.30
C ARG A 19 -4.59 5.16 -14.07
N ALA A 20 -4.39 6.46 -14.21
CA ALA A 20 -5.48 7.44 -14.12
C ALA A 20 -6.54 7.18 -15.20
N MET A 21 -6.11 6.88 -16.43
CA MET A 21 -6.99 6.54 -17.55
C MET A 21 -7.77 5.24 -17.29
N ILE A 22 -7.11 4.18 -16.80
CA ILE A 22 -7.74 2.91 -16.43
C ILE A 22 -8.79 3.13 -15.33
N ALA A 23 -8.48 3.97 -14.34
CA ALA A 23 -9.39 4.32 -13.26
C ALA A 23 -10.51 5.30 -13.68
N GLY A 24 -10.48 5.84 -14.91
CA GLY A 24 -11.43 6.85 -15.38
C GLY A 24 -11.34 8.18 -14.61
N LYS A 25 -10.20 8.49 -14.00
CA LYS A 25 -9.96 9.67 -13.15
C LYS A 25 -9.03 10.66 -13.85
N SER A 26 -9.13 11.94 -13.48
CA SER A 26 -8.09 12.91 -13.88
C SER A 26 -6.75 12.55 -13.22
N LEU A 27 -5.63 12.85 -13.87
CA LEU A 27 -4.29 12.59 -13.32
C LEU A 27 -4.10 13.23 -11.93
N LYS A 28 -4.60 14.46 -11.75
CA LYS A 28 -4.52 15.17 -10.46
C LYS A 28 -5.30 14.43 -9.36
N GLN A 29 -6.51 13.98 -9.67
CA GLN A 29 -7.33 13.22 -8.73
C GLN A 29 -6.70 11.85 -8.44
N HIS A 30 -6.16 11.18 -9.45
CA HIS A 30 -5.47 9.91 -9.27
C HIS A 30 -4.23 10.05 -8.37
N VAL A 31 -3.37 11.06 -8.60
CA VAL A 31 -2.18 11.29 -7.74
C VAL A 31 -2.59 11.59 -6.30
N HIS A 32 -3.63 12.40 -6.10
CA HIS A 32 -4.17 12.65 -4.76
C HIS A 32 -4.64 11.34 -4.10
N ASP A 33 -5.47 10.55 -4.79
CA ASP A 33 -6.02 9.31 -4.25
C ASP A 33 -4.91 8.29 -3.96
N VAL A 34 -3.89 8.17 -4.84
CA VAL A 34 -2.74 7.29 -4.63
C VAL A 34 -2.01 7.63 -3.32
N THR A 35 -1.85 8.90 -2.97
CA THR A 35 -1.18 9.25 -1.70
C THR A 35 -1.99 8.83 -0.47
N VAL A 36 -3.32 8.85 -0.56
CA VAL A 36 -4.21 8.40 0.53
C VAL A 36 -4.25 6.87 0.58
N GLU A 37 -4.44 6.22 -0.57
CA GLU A 37 -4.44 4.76 -0.71
C GLU A 37 -3.10 4.14 -0.26
N GLU A 38 -1.97 4.81 -0.54
CA GLU A 38 -0.65 4.34 -0.09
C GLU A 38 -0.47 4.48 1.43
N ALA A 39 -0.97 5.57 2.03
CA ALA A 39 -0.95 5.73 3.49
C ALA A 39 -1.79 4.64 4.18
N ASP A 40 -2.99 4.36 3.64
CA ASP A 40 -3.86 3.29 4.13
C ASP A 40 -3.21 1.90 3.94
N ARG A 41 -2.54 1.66 2.80
CA ARG A 41 -1.80 0.43 2.53
C ARG A 41 -0.67 0.22 3.53
N ILE A 42 0.10 1.27 3.82
CA ILE A 42 1.19 1.22 4.80
C ILE A 42 0.63 0.85 6.17
N ALA A 43 -0.40 1.56 6.64
CA ALA A 43 -1.03 1.28 7.93
C ALA A 43 -1.58 -0.15 8.02
N PHE A 44 -2.19 -0.66 6.94
CA PHE A 44 -2.65 -2.04 6.87
C PHE A 44 -1.50 -3.04 6.97
N VAL A 45 -0.43 -2.86 6.19
CA VAL A 45 0.73 -3.79 6.18
C VAL A 45 1.43 -3.80 7.54
N GLU A 46 1.66 -2.63 8.13
CA GLU A 46 2.25 -2.50 9.47
C GLU A 46 1.39 -3.18 10.52
N GLY A 47 0.07 -2.95 10.50
CA GLY A 47 -0.87 -3.61 11.42
C GLY A 47 -0.91 -5.13 11.24
N ALA A 48 -0.93 -5.61 10.00
CA ALA A 48 -0.92 -7.04 9.70
C ALA A 48 0.38 -7.72 10.14
N ALA A 49 1.53 -7.08 9.95
CA ALA A 49 2.82 -7.57 10.41
C ALA A 49 2.87 -7.67 11.95
N ALA A 50 2.48 -6.60 12.65
CA ALA A 50 2.43 -6.58 14.10
C ALA A 50 1.47 -7.63 14.67
N GLU A 51 0.32 -7.81 14.03
CA GLU A 51 -0.64 -8.84 14.43
C GLU A 51 -0.10 -10.25 14.22
N ALA A 52 0.57 -10.49 13.07
CA ALA A 52 1.23 -11.77 12.80
C ALA A 52 2.29 -12.08 13.87
N GLU A 53 3.13 -11.12 14.23
CA GLU A 53 4.12 -11.26 15.31
C GLU A 53 3.48 -11.61 16.65
N ARG A 54 2.30 -11.03 16.94
CA ARG A 54 1.57 -11.29 18.18
C ARG A 54 0.98 -12.69 18.25
N ILE A 55 0.39 -13.18 17.15
CA ILE A 55 -0.37 -14.44 17.16
C ILE A 55 0.47 -15.67 16.80
N LEU A 56 1.51 -15.50 15.97
CA LEU A 56 2.28 -16.61 15.42
C LEU A 56 2.92 -17.50 16.50
N PRO A 57 3.47 -16.98 17.62
CA PRO A 57 4.02 -17.84 18.67
C PRO A 57 3.01 -18.82 19.24
N ALA A 58 1.79 -18.37 19.55
CA ALA A 58 0.73 -19.21 20.09
C ALA A 58 0.23 -20.25 19.06
N VAL A 59 0.20 -19.87 17.77
CA VAL A 59 -0.12 -20.80 16.68
C VAL A 59 0.95 -21.89 16.58
N LEU A 60 2.24 -21.53 16.62
CA LEU A 60 3.34 -22.48 16.54
C LEU A 60 3.40 -23.42 17.75
N GLU A 61 3.07 -22.92 18.94
CA GLU A 61 2.93 -23.75 20.15
C GLU A 61 1.79 -24.75 20.01
N ARG A 62 0.64 -24.30 19.46
CA ARG A 62 -0.55 -25.15 19.31
C ARG A 62 -0.45 -26.16 18.16
N PHE A 63 0.31 -25.82 17.13
CA PHE A 63 0.52 -26.59 15.90
C PHE A 63 2.03 -26.73 15.59
N PRO A 64 2.76 -27.53 16.38
CA PRO A 64 4.18 -27.76 16.14
C PRO A 64 4.42 -28.48 14.80
N ALA A 65 5.55 -28.20 14.18
CA ALA A 65 5.91 -28.76 12.88
C ALA A 65 5.79 -30.30 12.86
N GLY A 66 5.01 -30.82 11.90
CA GLY A 66 4.74 -32.26 11.76
C GLY A 66 3.26 -32.66 11.86
N LEU A 67 2.39 -31.75 12.29
CA LEU A 67 0.93 -31.87 12.16
C LEU A 67 0.49 -31.16 10.87
N ARG A 68 0.55 -31.88 9.74
CA ARG A 68 -0.17 -31.50 8.52
C ARG A 68 -1.47 -32.28 8.44
#